data_AF-A0A4R5KKL3-F1
#
_entry.id   AF-A0A4R5KKL3-F1
#
_cell.length_a   1.000
_cell.length_b   1.000
_cell.length_c   1.000
_cell.angle_alpha   90.00
_cell.angle_beta   90.00
_cell.angle_gamma   90.00
#
_symmetry.space_group_name_H-M   'P 1'
#
loop_
_entity.id
_entity.type
_entity.pdbx_description
1 polymer ?
#
loop_
_entity_poly.entity_id
_entity_poly.type
_entity_poly.pdbx_seq_one_letter_code
_entity_poly.pdbx_strand_id
1 'polypeptide(L)'
;MSEQVIVMGNPGKRSVEEASSMIKRLYFIERELMRTLGGYVVNVSDWELKKTLPRHIWEDSLRADALRTRVLEMRYPRRDVDKDHDPKLELFLSSLIRCSNDSELLAGVYLVTKEALLALYESYLQDADPLDDAPTIAFMKGFIPQIQHQLAEARTIYSQLAEDKSEAGQWQRLLEQFLINSGGLSGKDHGSGEIPASIAGRSDYVPPLAPKRDPRFTSALYHMPPRLPEKFIERQVWQGINHVNEIWAAEIPDLVLWKWNDMPWEFYLECARWAYDESRHCMMGEQRLKAWGFEAGVDYPVIADHYRSVSDQGELAVLALLHALETNGPSWKSGLKADFEAAGDTASSQDFDYDWADESIHLLYGYKWVLHRLDNDLDALEDYKIEVKETWQSWIKQRHQEWNYEPFNSRLQQKIAEIEARLHG
;
A
#
# COMPACT_ATOMS: atom_id res chain seq x y z
N MET A 1 -45.71 -32.06 -33.13
CA MET A 1 -46.26 -31.17 -32.09
C MET A 1 -45.08 -30.40 -31.52
N SER A 2 -45.09 -29.07 -31.57
CA SER A 2 -44.05 -28.27 -30.92
C SER A 2 -44.26 -28.34 -29.41
N GLU A 3 -43.23 -28.72 -28.66
CA GLU A 3 -43.27 -28.68 -27.20
C GLU A 3 -43.51 -27.24 -26.75
N GLN A 4 -44.57 -27.03 -25.97
CA GLN A 4 -44.91 -25.72 -25.43
C GLN A 4 -44.22 -25.60 -24.07
N VAL A 5 -43.16 -24.79 -24.00
CA VAL A 5 -42.42 -24.57 -22.75
C VAL A 5 -43.21 -23.64 -21.85
N ILE A 6 -43.55 -24.12 -20.66
CA ILE A 6 -44.13 -23.29 -19.59
C ILE A 6 -42.95 -22.76 -18.77
N VAL A 7 -42.68 -21.46 -18.89
CA VAL A 7 -41.68 -20.79 -18.04
C VAL A 7 -42.30 -20.57 -16.67
N MET A 8 -41.77 -21.25 -15.65
CA MET A 8 -42.17 -21.08 -14.26
C MET A 8 -41.19 -20.12 -13.57
N GLY A 9 -41.68 -19.00 -13.04
CA GLY A 9 -40.89 -18.02 -12.29
C GLY A 9 -40.40 -16.82 -13.12
N ASN A 10 -39.72 -15.88 -12.45
CA ASN A 10 -39.05 -14.75 -13.08
C ASN A 10 -37.55 -15.06 -13.14
N PRO A 11 -36.97 -15.34 -14.33
CA PRO A 11 -35.53 -15.58 -14.42
C PRO A 11 -34.75 -14.32 -14.06
N GLY A 12 -33.57 -14.49 -13.47
CA GLY A 12 -32.62 -13.41 -13.23
C GLY A 12 -32.19 -12.69 -14.52
N LYS A 13 -31.64 -11.48 -14.39
CA LYS A 13 -31.25 -10.63 -15.54
C LYS A 13 -29.97 -11.07 -16.27
N ARG A 14 -29.24 -12.06 -15.74
CA ARG A 14 -27.92 -12.46 -16.23
C ARG A 14 -27.76 -13.97 -16.19
N SER A 15 -27.13 -14.49 -17.23
CA SER A 15 -26.58 -15.84 -17.25
C SER A 15 -25.32 -15.95 -16.38
N VAL A 16 -24.93 -17.20 -16.07
CA VAL A 16 -23.66 -17.49 -15.37
C VAL A 16 -22.44 -16.97 -16.15
N GLU A 17 -22.47 -16.99 -17.49
CA GLU A 17 -21.37 -16.49 -18.33
C GLU A 17 -21.24 -14.96 -18.25
N GLU A 18 -22.35 -14.23 -18.29
CA GLU A 18 -22.36 -12.77 -18.14
C GLU A 18 -21.92 -12.35 -16.74
N ALA A 19 -22.38 -13.05 -15.71
CA ALA A 19 -21.95 -12.81 -14.32
C ALA A 19 -20.46 -13.10 -14.15
N SER A 20 -19.96 -14.25 -14.62
CA SER A 20 -18.53 -14.61 -14.59
C SER A 20 -17.66 -13.56 -15.31
N SER A 21 -18.09 -13.09 -16.49
CA SER A 21 -17.40 -12.04 -17.23
C SER A 21 -17.33 -10.72 -16.48
N MET A 22 -18.41 -10.32 -15.81
CA MET A 22 -18.45 -9.09 -15.03
C MET A 22 -17.59 -9.19 -13.76
N ILE A 23 -17.63 -10.33 -13.05
CA ILE A 23 -16.79 -10.55 -11.87
C ILE A 23 -15.30 -10.57 -12.25
N LYS A 24 -14.93 -11.20 -13.38
CA LYS A 24 -13.56 -11.14 -13.92
C LYS A 24 -13.12 -9.71 -14.21
N ARG A 25 -14.01 -8.88 -14.74
CA ARG A 25 -13.75 -7.46 -14.98
C ARG A 25 -13.55 -6.68 -13.68
N LEU A 26 -14.41 -6.89 -12.68
CA LEU A 26 -14.28 -6.30 -11.34
C LEU A 26 -12.96 -6.71 -10.67
N TYR A 27 -12.60 -8.00 -10.74
CA TYR A 27 -11.32 -8.51 -10.26
C TYR A 27 -10.14 -7.73 -10.87
N PHE A 28 -10.14 -7.61 -12.21
CA PHE A 28 -9.08 -6.89 -12.92
C PHE A 28 -9.00 -5.42 -12.48
N ILE A 29 -10.14 -4.74 -12.30
CA ILE A 29 -10.15 -3.34 -11.83
C ILE A 29 -9.54 -3.23 -10.43
N GLU A 30 -10.01 -4.03 -9.45
CA GLU A 30 -9.47 -3.99 -8.08
C GLU A 30 -7.98 -4.31 -8.04
N ARG A 31 -7.54 -5.30 -8.83
CA ARG A 31 -6.13 -5.66 -8.96
C ARG A 31 -5.29 -4.50 -9.50
N GLU A 32 -5.69 -3.89 -10.60
CA GLU A 32 -4.89 -2.81 -11.20
C GLU A 32 -4.95 -1.52 -10.37
N LEU A 33 -6.03 -1.27 -9.62
CA LEU A 33 -6.10 -0.17 -8.65
C LEU A 33 -5.12 -0.38 -7.49
N MET A 34 -5.13 -1.56 -6.89
CA MET A 34 -4.15 -1.98 -5.87
C MET A 34 -2.72 -1.78 -6.39
N ARG A 35 -2.44 -2.25 -7.61
CA ARG A 35 -1.12 -2.11 -8.25
C ARG A 35 -0.72 -0.67 -8.52
N THR A 36 -1.65 0.14 -9.03
CA THR A 36 -1.39 1.56 -9.29
C THR A 36 -1.05 2.30 -8.01
N LEU A 37 -1.81 2.06 -6.94
CA LEU A 37 -1.57 2.67 -5.63
C LEU A 37 -0.23 2.22 -5.04
N GLY A 38 0.07 0.92 -5.03
CA GLY A 38 1.36 0.40 -4.54
C GLY A 38 2.54 0.93 -5.35
N GLY A 39 2.41 0.96 -6.68
CA GLY A 39 3.46 1.51 -7.54
C GLY A 39 3.75 2.98 -7.27
N TYR A 40 2.73 3.77 -6.92
CA TYR A 40 2.87 5.21 -6.69
C TYR A 40 3.22 5.59 -5.25
N VAL A 41 3.12 4.70 -4.25
CA VAL A 41 3.33 5.06 -2.83
C VAL A 41 4.70 5.71 -2.58
N VAL A 42 5.73 5.27 -3.31
CA VAL A 42 7.09 5.84 -3.26
C VAL A 42 7.15 7.28 -3.78
N ASN A 43 6.22 7.69 -4.64
CA ASN A 43 6.08 9.06 -5.14
C ASN A 43 5.18 9.93 -4.26
N VAL A 44 4.40 9.34 -3.36
CA VAL A 44 3.54 10.12 -2.46
C VAL A 44 4.39 11.01 -1.58
N SER A 45 4.04 12.27 -1.46
CA SER A 45 4.73 13.22 -0.59
C SER A 45 3.93 13.53 0.67
N ASP A 46 2.61 13.71 0.54
CA ASP A 46 1.73 13.99 1.67
C ASP A 46 1.78 12.86 2.72
N TRP A 47 2.04 13.25 3.96
CA TRP A 47 2.26 12.28 5.04
C TRP A 47 1.00 11.48 5.41
N GLU A 48 -0.17 12.10 5.40
CA GLU A 48 -1.42 11.40 5.73
C GLU A 48 -1.76 10.41 4.63
N LEU A 49 -1.67 10.82 3.36
CA LEU A 49 -1.85 9.93 2.22
C LEU A 49 -0.89 8.73 2.27
N LYS A 50 0.40 8.99 2.55
CA LYS A 50 1.44 7.96 2.60
C LYS A 50 1.13 6.84 3.59
N LYS A 51 0.64 7.18 4.79
CA LYS A 51 0.26 6.19 5.81
C LYS A 51 -1.07 5.50 5.51
N THR A 52 -1.99 6.20 4.84
CA THR A 52 -3.34 5.67 4.54
C THR A 52 -3.33 4.68 3.37
N LEU A 53 -2.54 4.92 2.32
CA LEU A 53 -2.59 4.11 1.10
C LEU A 53 -2.36 2.61 1.31
N PRO A 54 -1.39 2.14 2.13
CA PRO A 54 -1.18 0.71 2.32
C PRO A 54 -2.41 -0.04 2.84
N ARG A 55 -3.22 0.58 3.69
CA ARG A 55 -4.52 0.00 4.11
C ARG A 55 -5.48 -0.14 2.93
N HIS A 56 -5.60 0.90 2.10
CA HIS A 56 -6.47 0.85 0.93
C HIS A 56 -5.99 -0.23 -0.06
N ILE A 57 -4.69 -0.34 -0.28
CA ILE A 57 -4.07 -1.38 -1.13
C ILE A 57 -4.42 -2.77 -0.61
N TRP A 58 -4.27 -3.01 0.69
CA TRP A 58 -4.66 -4.28 1.31
C TRP A 58 -6.15 -4.57 1.17
N GLU A 59 -7.03 -3.61 1.45
CA GLU A 59 -8.48 -3.76 1.28
C GLU A 59 -8.87 -4.06 -0.18
N ASP A 60 -8.24 -3.37 -1.16
CA ASP A 60 -8.42 -3.63 -2.59
C ASP A 60 -7.97 -5.07 -2.95
N SER A 61 -6.86 -5.53 -2.36
CA SER A 61 -6.35 -6.90 -2.55
C SER A 61 -7.32 -7.98 -2.06
N LEU A 62 -8.00 -7.75 -0.92
CA LEU A 62 -8.98 -8.67 -0.37
C LEU A 62 -10.23 -8.76 -1.25
N ARG A 63 -10.68 -7.62 -1.81
CA ARG A 63 -11.79 -7.62 -2.76
C ARG A 63 -11.42 -8.33 -4.05
N ALA A 64 -10.23 -8.05 -4.58
CA ALA A 64 -9.70 -8.76 -5.74
C ALA A 64 -9.63 -10.28 -5.50
N ASP A 65 -9.19 -10.73 -4.32
CA ASP A 65 -9.10 -12.15 -4.00
C ASP A 65 -10.46 -12.85 -3.97
N ALA A 66 -11.44 -12.24 -3.31
CA ALA A 66 -12.79 -12.78 -3.25
C ALA A 66 -13.44 -12.87 -4.64
N LEU A 67 -13.23 -11.85 -5.49
CA LEU A 67 -13.70 -11.85 -6.88
C LEU A 67 -12.99 -12.93 -7.70
N ARG A 68 -11.66 -13.03 -7.59
CA ARG A 68 -10.85 -14.02 -8.29
C ARG A 68 -11.29 -15.44 -7.93
N THR A 69 -11.43 -15.72 -6.64
CA THR A 69 -11.93 -16.99 -6.12
C THR A 69 -13.30 -17.30 -6.70
N ARG A 70 -14.21 -16.31 -6.71
CA ARG A 70 -15.55 -16.49 -7.26
C ARG A 70 -15.55 -16.81 -8.76
N VAL A 71 -14.70 -16.15 -9.56
CA VAL A 71 -14.55 -16.47 -11.00
C VAL A 71 -14.13 -17.94 -11.19
N LEU A 72 -13.21 -18.45 -10.36
CA LEU A 72 -12.71 -19.82 -10.45
C LEU A 72 -13.77 -20.88 -10.07
N GLU A 73 -14.76 -20.52 -9.25
CA GLU A 73 -15.90 -21.39 -8.92
C GLU A 73 -16.94 -21.48 -10.06
N MET A 74 -17.05 -20.44 -10.88
CA MET A 74 -18.09 -20.31 -11.89
C MET A 74 -17.73 -21.04 -13.19
N ARG A 75 -18.03 -22.36 -13.24
CA ARG A 75 -17.90 -23.30 -14.38
C ARG A 75 -16.53 -23.29 -15.09
N TYR A 76 -15.83 -24.44 -15.01
CA TYR A 76 -14.48 -24.67 -15.53
C TYR A 76 -14.42 -24.85 -17.07
N PRO A 77 -13.30 -24.51 -17.77
CA PRO A 77 -12.02 -24.01 -17.26
C PRO A 77 -11.74 -22.55 -17.66
N ARG A 78 -11.92 -21.59 -16.76
CA ARG A 78 -11.32 -20.26 -16.94
C ARG A 78 -9.94 -20.18 -16.28
N ARG A 79 -8.94 -20.82 -16.93
CA ARG A 79 -7.49 -20.65 -16.64
C ARG A 79 -6.97 -19.25 -17.05
N ASP A 80 -7.86 -18.41 -17.56
CA ASP A 80 -7.63 -17.08 -18.08
C ASP A 80 -8.10 -15.98 -17.11
N VAL A 81 -8.35 -16.27 -15.83
CA VAL A 81 -8.76 -15.22 -14.86
C VAL A 81 -7.79 -14.03 -14.85
N ASP A 82 -6.52 -14.32 -15.09
CA ASP A 82 -5.41 -13.35 -15.15
C ASP A 82 -5.04 -12.91 -16.59
N LYS A 83 -5.80 -13.31 -17.61
CA LYS A 83 -5.51 -13.09 -19.04
C LYS A 83 -6.74 -12.56 -19.79
N ASP A 84 -6.57 -12.18 -21.05
CA ASP A 84 -7.67 -11.84 -21.98
C ASP A 84 -8.64 -10.80 -21.38
N HIS A 85 -8.07 -9.77 -20.76
CA HIS A 85 -8.82 -8.60 -20.28
C HIS A 85 -9.18 -7.69 -21.46
N ASP A 86 -10.22 -6.87 -21.29
CA ASP A 86 -10.60 -5.89 -22.30
C ASP A 86 -9.46 -4.89 -22.52
N PRO A 87 -8.86 -4.83 -23.73
CA PRO A 87 -7.72 -3.96 -24.00
C PRO A 87 -7.99 -2.49 -23.72
N LYS A 88 -9.25 -2.04 -23.86
CA LYS A 88 -9.62 -0.64 -23.59
C LYS A 88 -9.59 -0.33 -22.10
N LEU A 89 -10.06 -1.26 -21.29
CA LEU A 89 -10.00 -1.16 -19.84
C LEU A 89 -8.55 -1.22 -19.36
N GLU A 90 -7.73 -2.09 -19.92
CA GLU A 90 -6.30 -2.17 -19.63
C GLU A 90 -5.57 -0.87 -19.96
N LEU A 91 -5.84 -0.26 -21.12
CA LEU A 91 -5.30 1.05 -21.49
C LEU A 91 -5.76 2.17 -20.54
N PHE A 92 -7.02 2.16 -20.11
CA PHE A 92 -7.53 3.12 -19.14
C PHE A 92 -6.83 2.97 -17.77
N LEU A 93 -6.80 1.76 -17.21
CA LEU A 93 -6.23 1.49 -15.89
C LEU A 93 -4.72 1.77 -15.86
N SER A 94 -3.98 1.34 -16.88
CA SER A 94 -2.54 1.61 -17.01
C SER A 94 -2.20 3.10 -17.20
N SER A 95 -3.18 3.95 -17.53
CA SER A 95 -2.99 5.39 -17.61
C SER A 95 -3.03 6.09 -16.24
N LEU A 96 -3.64 5.47 -15.22
CA LEU A 96 -3.81 6.09 -13.89
C LEU A 96 -2.47 6.41 -13.21
N ILE A 97 -1.46 5.56 -13.41
CA ILE A 97 -0.11 5.74 -12.84
C ILE A 97 0.64 6.94 -13.45
N ARG A 98 0.16 7.49 -14.58
CA ARG A 98 0.76 8.66 -15.24
C ARG A 98 0.37 9.99 -14.58
N CYS A 99 -0.10 9.97 -13.34
CA CYS A 99 -0.27 11.17 -12.52
C CYS A 99 1.09 11.78 -12.15
N SER A 100 1.09 13.09 -11.89
CA SER A 100 2.32 13.87 -11.67
C SER A 100 2.57 14.19 -10.19
N ASN A 101 1.52 14.14 -9.38
CA ASN A 101 1.52 14.55 -7.98
C ASN A 101 0.40 13.85 -7.19
N ASP A 102 0.27 14.17 -5.90
CA ASP A 102 -0.64 13.46 -4.99
C ASP A 102 -2.11 13.77 -5.30
N SER A 103 -2.40 15.01 -5.71
CA SER A 103 -3.75 15.43 -6.11
C SER A 103 -4.21 14.76 -7.40
N GLU A 104 -3.35 14.61 -8.41
CA GLU A 104 -3.68 13.88 -9.64
C GLU A 104 -3.88 12.38 -9.40
N LEU A 105 -3.10 11.75 -8.51
CA LEU A 105 -3.31 10.37 -8.09
C LEU A 105 -4.71 10.20 -7.48
N LEU A 106 -5.04 11.05 -6.49
CA LEU A 106 -6.33 11.00 -5.81
C LEU A 106 -7.49 11.26 -6.76
N ALA A 107 -7.36 12.24 -7.66
CA ALA A 107 -8.37 12.53 -8.66
C ALA A 107 -8.63 11.33 -9.58
N GLY A 108 -7.58 10.73 -10.15
CA GLY A 108 -7.74 9.62 -11.08
C GLY A 108 -8.21 8.31 -10.44
N VAL A 109 -7.58 7.91 -9.33
CA VAL A 109 -7.90 6.65 -8.66
C VAL A 109 -9.23 6.74 -7.91
N TYR A 110 -9.42 7.78 -7.09
CA TYR A 110 -10.58 7.85 -6.22
C TYR A 110 -11.76 8.54 -6.88
N LEU A 111 -11.59 9.79 -7.33
CA LEU A 111 -12.71 10.62 -7.80
C LEU A 111 -13.26 10.19 -9.16
N VAL A 112 -12.46 9.52 -10.00
CA VAL A 112 -12.94 8.92 -11.25
C VAL A 112 -13.20 7.42 -11.09
N THR A 113 -12.16 6.66 -10.76
CA THR A 113 -12.22 5.20 -10.94
C THR A 113 -12.97 4.49 -9.82
N LYS A 114 -12.67 4.79 -8.54
CA LYS A 114 -13.39 4.17 -7.41
C LYS A 114 -14.84 4.65 -7.28
N GLU A 115 -15.15 5.90 -7.65
CA GLU A 115 -16.54 6.36 -7.76
C GLU A 115 -17.32 5.56 -8.81
N ALA A 116 -16.74 5.36 -10.01
CA ALA A 116 -17.36 4.53 -11.04
C ALA A 116 -17.45 3.04 -10.63
N LEU A 117 -16.46 2.54 -9.88
CA LEU A 117 -16.44 1.17 -9.38
C LEU A 117 -17.54 0.93 -8.34
N LEU A 118 -17.76 1.89 -7.44
CA LEU A 118 -18.87 1.86 -6.48
C LEU A 118 -20.21 1.73 -7.20
N ALA A 119 -20.45 2.58 -8.20
CA ALA A 119 -21.67 2.53 -9.00
C ALA A 119 -21.81 1.18 -9.76
N LEU A 120 -20.69 0.60 -10.21
CA LEU A 120 -20.69 -0.71 -10.86
C LEU A 120 -21.06 -1.84 -9.88
N TYR A 121 -20.57 -1.82 -8.64
CA TYR A 121 -20.98 -2.78 -7.61
C TYR A 121 -22.46 -2.65 -7.23
N GLU A 122 -22.95 -1.42 -7.09
CA GLU A 122 -24.37 -1.15 -6.83
C GLU A 122 -25.26 -1.68 -7.96
N SER A 123 -24.89 -1.40 -9.21
CA SER A 123 -25.58 -1.94 -10.39
C SER A 123 -25.51 -3.48 -10.44
N TYR A 124 -24.37 -4.07 -10.12
CA TYR A 124 -24.23 -5.53 -10.06
C TYR A 124 -25.23 -6.12 -9.06
N LEU A 125 -25.28 -5.59 -7.83
CA LEU A 125 -26.15 -6.13 -6.78
C LEU A 125 -27.63 -5.90 -7.08
N GLN A 126 -27.98 -4.78 -7.71
CA GLN A 126 -29.36 -4.51 -8.13
C GLN A 126 -29.85 -5.51 -9.20
N ASP A 127 -28.97 -5.96 -10.10
CA ASP A 127 -29.30 -6.86 -11.20
C ASP A 127 -29.04 -8.35 -10.89
N ALA A 128 -28.48 -8.67 -9.72
CA ALA A 128 -28.18 -10.04 -9.31
C ALA A 128 -29.44 -10.79 -8.89
N ASP A 129 -29.55 -12.05 -9.29
CA ASP A 129 -30.62 -12.92 -8.80
C ASP A 129 -30.30 -13.35 -7.35
N PRO A 130 -31.20 -13.13 -6.38
CA PRO A 130 -30.93 -13.40 -4.97
C PRO A 130 -30.79 -14.89 -4.65
N LEU A 131 -31.26 -15.79 -5.52
CA LEU A 131 -31.13 -17.24 -5.37
C LEU A 131 -29.92 -17.75 -6.15
N ASP A 132 -29.85 -17.44 -7.45
CA ASP A 132 -28.85 -18.04 -8.35
C ASP A 132 -27.45 -17.47 -8.13
N ASP A 133 -27.34 -16.17 -7.78
CA ASP A 133 -26.07 -15.48 -7.55
C ASP A 133 -25.82 -15.18 -6.06
N ALA A 134 -26.54 -15.88 -5.18
CA ALA A 134 -26.45 -15.74 -3.73
C ALA A 134 -25.01 -15.78 -3.18
N PRO A 135 -24.10 -16.66 -3.65
CA PRO A 135 -22.72 -16.68 -3.16
C PRO A 135 -21.96 -15.38 -3.45
N THR A 136 -22.18 -14.78 -4.63
CA THR A 136 -21.54 -13.52 -5.01
C THR A 136 -22.10 -12.35 -4.18
N ILE A 137 -23.43 -12.29 -4.03
CA ILE A 137 -24.11 -11.26 -3.23
C ILE A 137 -23.62 -11.27 -1.78
N ALA A 138 -23.38 -12.46 -1.22
CA ALA A 138 -23.01 -12.63 0.18
C ALA A 138 -21.76 -11.85 0.58
N PHE A 139 -20.71 -11.86 -0.25
CA PHE A 139 -19.49 -11.10 0.01
C PHE A 139 -19.51 -9.70 -0.61
N MET A 140 -20.06 -9.54 -1.81
CA MET A 140 -19.96 -8.29 -2.57
C MET A 140 -20.74 -7.12 -1.94
N LYS A 141 -21.81 -7.39 -1.18
CA LYS A 141 -22.50 -6.36 -0.40
C LYS A 141 -21.59 -5.65 0.61
N GLY A 142 -20.53 -6.32 1.08
CA GLY A 142 -19.56 -5.74 2.01
C GLY A 142 -18.61 -4.74 1.34
N PHE A 143 -18.48 -4.78 0.02
CA PHE A 143 -17.53 -3.92 -0.71
C PHE A 143 -17.99 -2.47 -0.81
N ILE A 144 -19.30 -2.24 -0.95
CA ILE A 144 -19.90 -0.90 -1.02
C ILE A 144 -19.46 -0.02 0.16
N PRO A 145 -19.70 -0.39 1.42
CA PRO A 145 -19.31 0.45 2.56
C PRO A 145 -17.78 0.61 2.69
N GLN A 146 -16.99 -0.39 2.28
CA GLN A 146 -15.53 -0.30 2.28
C GLN A 146 -15.05 0.77 1.28
N ILE A 147 -15.54 0.73 0.05
CA ILE A 147 -15.17 1.71 -0.99
C ILE A 147 -15.69 3.11 -0.63
N GLN A 148 -16.90 3.22 -0.07
CA GLN A 148 -17.43 4.48 0.43
C GLN A 148 -16.53 5.09 1.52
N HIS A 149 -16.00 4.26 2.42
CA HIS A 149 -15.07 4.71 3.45
C HIS A 149 -13.75 5.21 2.84
N GLN A 150 -13.15 4.43 1.94
CA GLN A 150 -11.94 4.83 1.22
C GLN A 150 -12.14 6.15 0.45
N LEU A 151 -13.29 6.32 -0.21
CA LEU A 151 -13.65 7.55 -0.91
C LEU A 151 -13.79 8.74 0.05
N ALA A 152 -14.41 8.54 1.21
CA ALA A 152 -14.56 9.59 2.22
C ALA A 152 -13.19 10.06 2.74
N GLU A 153 -12.32 9.12 3.12
CA GLU A 153 -10.96 9.43 3.58
C GLU A 153 -10.13 10.11 2.49
N ALA A 154 -10.17 9.59 1.26
CA ALA A 154 -9.47 10.18 0.12
C ALA A 154 -9.95 11.61 -0.17
N ARG A 155 -11.26 11.89 -0.09
CA ARG A 155 -11.80 13.25 -0.25
C ARG A 155 -11.33 14.18 0.86
N THR A 156 -11.27 13.70 2.10
CA THR A 156 -10.74 14.49 3.22
C THR A 156 -9.28 14.86 2.97
N ILE A 157 -8.43 13.89 2.63
CA ILE A 157 -7.01 14.12 2.32
C ILE A 157 -6.87 15.06 1.13
N TYR A 158 -7.58 14.80 0.02
CA TYR A 158 -7.59 15.64 -1.17
C TYR A 158 -7.98 17.09 -0.86
N SER A 159 -8.91 17.32 0.08
CA SER A 159 -9.31 18.67 0.50
C SER A 159 -8.20 19.41 1.26
N GLN A 160 -7.30 18.67 1.94
CA GLN A 160 -6.24 19.19 2.80
C GLN A 160 -4.88 19.32 2.10
N LEU A 161 -4.70 18.68 0.94
CA LEU A 161 -3.48 18.83 0.14
C LEU A 161 -3.18 20.31 -0.14
N ALA A 162 -1.90 20.68 0.01
CA ALA A 162 -1.39 22.03 -0.25
C ALA A 162 -1.22 22.34 -1.76
N GLU A 163 -1.26 21.31 -2.61
CA GLU A 163 -1.10 21.41 -4.06
C GLU A 163 -2.22 22.24 -4.72
N ASP A 164 -1.91 22.89 -5.85
CA ASP A 164 -2.94 23.49 -6.70
C ASP A 164 -3.76 22.39 -7.40
N LYS A 165 -5.06 22.39 -7.13
CA LYS A 165 -6.01 21.38 -7.62
C LYS A 165 -6.48 21.68 -9.05
N SER A 166 -6.02 22.77 -9.68
CA SER A 166 -6.38 23.15 -11.04
C SER A 166 -5.92 22.12 -12.08
N GLU A 167 -4.69 21.61 -11.94
CA GLU A 167 -4.12 20.54 -12.79
C GLU A 167 -4.83 19.21 -12.53
N ALA A 168 -5.04 18.86 -11.26
CA ALA A 168 -5.80 17.67 -10.87
C ALA A 168 -7.24 17.68 -11.44
N GLY A 169 -7.90 18.83 -11.46
CA GLY A 169 -9.22 18.97 -12.10
C GLY A 169 -9.19 18.81 -13.62
N GLN A 170 -8.11 19.21 -14.30
CA GLN A 170 -7.93 18.94 -15.74
C GLN A 170 -7.69 17.46 -15.98
N TRP A 171 -6.82 16.84 -15.19
CA TRP A 171 -6.54 15.40 -15.22
C TRP A 171 -7.81 14.57 -14.98
N GLN A 172 -8.61 14.93 -13.98
CA GLN A 172 -9.89 14.30 -13.69
C GLN A 172 -10.80 14.30 -14.92
N ARG A 173 -11.03 15.46 -15.54
CA ARG A 173 -11.89 15.58 -16.74
C ARG A 173 -11.36 14.75 -17.92
N LEU A 174 -10.04 14.71 -18.10
CA LEU A 174 -9.42 13.88 -19.14
C LEU A 174 -9.70 12.39 -18.91
N LEU A 175 -9.54 11.91 -17.68
CA LEU A 175 -9.82 10.53 -17.32
C LEU A 175 -11.31 10.19 -17.38
N GLU A 176 -12.20 11.07 -16.93
CA GLU A 176 -13.66 10.90 -17.07
C GLU A 176 -14.05 10.74 -18.55
N GLN A 177 -13.54 11.62 -19.41
CA GLN A 177 -13.80 11.54 -20.85
C GLN A 177 -13.20 10.27 -21.46
N PHE A 178 -12.00 9.86 -21.02
CA PHE A 178 -11.39 8.62 -21.49
C PHE A 178 -12.19 7.38 -21.06
N LEU A 179 -12.66 7.36 -19.81
CA LEU A 179 -13.49 6.27 -19.27
C LEU A 179 -14.80 6.14 -20.06
N ILE A 180 -15.49 7.26 -20.31
CA ILE A 180 -16.70 7.31 -21.14
C ILE A 180 -16.40 6.77 -22.55
N ASN A 181 -15.33 7.26 -23.17
CA ASN A 181 -14.91 6.85 -24.52
C ASN A 181 -14.36 5.41 -24.60
N SER A 182 -14.15 4.75 -23.46
CA SER A 182 -13.70 3.35 -23.37
C SER A 182 -14.83 2.38 -23.09
N GLY A 183 -16.07 2.87 -22.93
CA GLY A 183 -17.23 2.05 -22.66
C GLY A 183 -17.60 1.94 -21.16
N GLY A 184 -17.00 2.81 -20.33
CA GLY A 184 -17.10 2.75 -18.87
C GLY A 184 -16.45 1.52 -18.25
N LEU A 185 -16.51 1.43 -16.92
CA LEU A 185 -16.00 0.25 -16.19
C LEU A 185 -16.85 -1.00 -16.42
N SER A 186 -18.06 -0.90 -16.95
CA SER A 186 -18.90 -2.07 -17.28
C SER A 186 -18.56 -2.69 -18.64
N GLY A 187 -17.97 -1.92 -19.56
CA GLY A 187 -17.66 -2.34 -20.93
C GLY A 187 -18.87 -2.50 -21.84
N LYS A 188 -20.05 -2.02 -21.42
CA LYS A 188 -21.30 -2.14 -22.21
C LYS A 188 -21.40 -1.13 -23.36
N ASP A 189 -20.71 0.01 -23.28
CA ASP A 189 -20.83 1.06 -24.30
C ASP A 189 -19.75 0.94 -25.40
N HIS A 190 -20.14 1.25 -26.64
CA HIS A 190 -19.26 1.17 -27.81
C HIS A 190 -18.40 2.43 -27.96
N GLY A 191 -17.27 2.46 -27.24
CA GLY A 191 -16.25 3.50 -27.35
C GLY A 191 -15.10 3.15 -28.31
N SER A 192 -14.32 4.15 -28.77
CA SER A 192 -13.12 3.91 -29.61
C SER A 192 -12.03 3.17 -28.83
N GLY A 193 -11.92 3.43 -27.52
CA GLY A 193 -10.88 2.85 -26.66
C GLY A 193 -9.47 3.35 -26.93
N GLU A 194 -9.31 4.42 -27.70
CA GLU A 194 -8.02 5.04 -27.96
C GLU A 194 -7.61 5.91 -26.78
N ILE A 195 -6.34 5.79 -26.35
CA ILE A 195 -5.77 6.66 -25.34
C ILE A 195 -5.73 8.12 -25.84
N PRO A 196 -6.31 9.09 -25.12
CA PRO A 196 -6.25 10.49 -25.52
C PRO A 196 -4.79 10.96 -25.68
N ALA A 197 -4.50 11.75 -26.71
CA ALA A 197 -3.15 12.25 -26.99
C ALA A 197 -2.53 13.03 -25.81
N SER A 198 -3.36 13.71 -25.00
CA SER A 198 -2.93 14.41 -23.79
C SER A 198 -2.45 13.47 -22.67
N ILE A 199 -3.03 12.26 -22.59
CA ILE A 199 -2.60 11.22 -21.64
C ILE A 199 -1.40 10.47 -22.22
N ALA A 200 -1.44 10.10 -23.50
CA ALA A 200 -0.35 9.41 -24.20
C ALA A 200 0.94 10.25 -24.27
N GLY A 201 0.82 11.59 -24.26
CA GLY A 201 1.96 12.51 -24.23
C GLY A 201 2.67 12.61 -22.87
N ARG A 202 2.12 12.01 -21.80
CA ARG A 202 2.79 11.97 -20.49
C ARG A 202 3.84 10.86 -20.48
N SER A 203 4.99 11.13 -19.84
CA SER A 203 6.08 10.16 -19.70
C SER A 203 5.62 8.86 -19.06
N ASP A 204 6.29 7.76 -19.42
CA ASP A 204 6.12 6.49 -18.73
C ASP A 204 6.54 6.62 -17.27
N TYR A 205 5.80 5.92 -16.41
CA TYR A 205 6.06 5.93 -14.98
C TYR A 205 7.31 5.12 -14.63
N VAL A 206 8.22 5.76 -13.90
CA VAL A 206 9.40 5.12 -13.31
C VAL A 206 9.41 5.45 -11.81
N PRO A 207 9.33 4.44 -10.92
CA PRO A 207 9.48 4.66 -9.49
C PRO A 207 10.81 5.37 -9.16
N PRO A 208 10.82 6.39 -8.29
CA PRO A 208 12.06 7.03 -7.87
C PRO A 208 12.91 6.07 -7.05
N LEU A 209 14.23 6.24 -7.13
CA LEU A 209 15.19 5.50 -6.31
C LEU A 209 15.14 5.90 -4.82
N ALA A 210 14.48 7.00 -4.49
CA ALA A 210 14.28 7.45 -3.12
C ALA A 210 12.81 7.80 -2.92
N PRO A 211 12.14 7.18 -1.95
CA PRO A 211 10.77 7.55 -1.63
C PRO A 211 10.67 9.03 -1.24
N LYS A 212 9.66 9.72 -1.77
CA LYS A 212 9.37 11.10 -1.40
C LYS A 212 8.87 11.16 0.04
N ARG A 213 9.10 12.30 0.67
CA ARG A 213 8.66 12.63 2.02
C ARG A 213 7.97 13.98 1.98
N ASP A 214 7.18 14.25 3.01
CA ASP A 214 6.38 15.46 3.10
C ASP A 214 7.28 16.71 3.03
N PRO A 215 6.97 17.71 2.18
CA PRO A 215 7.76 18.92 2.07
C PRO A 215 7.91 19.70 3.38
N ARG A 216 7.04 19.46 4.37
CA ARG A 216 7.13 20.04 5.71
C ARG A 216 8.25 19.42 6.56
N PHE A 217 8.73 18.23 6.20
CA PHE A 217 9.74 17.51 6.98
C PHE A 217 11.13 18.14 6.81
N THR A 218 11.84 18.27 7.92
CA THR A 218 13.24 18.70 7.93
C THR A 218 14.11 17.60 7.31
N SER A 219 15.02 17.98 6.41
CA SER A 219 15.93 17.03 5.77
C SER A 219 16.86 16.35 6.78
N ALA A 220 17.11 15.06 6.57
CA ALA A 220 18.01 14.24 7.37
C ALA A 220 18.78 13.27 6.46
N LEU A 221 19.82 12.63 6.99
CA LEU A 221 20.49 11.52 6.29
C LEU A 221 20.18 10.14 6.87
N TYR A 222 19.75 10.07 8.13
CA TYR A 222 19.38 8.82 8.79
C TYR A 222 18.37 9.10 9.91
N HIS A 223 17.59 8.07 10.27
CA HIS A 223 16.43 8.26 11.15
C HIS A 223 16.72 8.13 12.64
N MET A 224 17.73 7.35 13.04
CA MET A 224 18.03 7.11 14.46
C MET A 224 19.12 8.03 14.98
N PRO A 225 19.01 8.52 16.22
CA PRO A 225 20.14 9.18 16.88
C PRO A 225 21.35 8.23 16.94
N PRO A 226 22.57 8.67 16.60
CA PRO A 226 23.74 7.80 16.42
C PRO A 226 24.40 7.44 17.76
N ARG A 227 23.58 7.17 18.77
CA ARG A 227 23.99 6.78 20.14
C ARG A 227 22.92 5.91 20.78
N LEU A 228 23.34 5.16 21.79
CA LEU A 228 22.40 4.40 22.62
C LEU A 228 21.61 5.34 23.56
N PRO A 229 20.36 4.98 23.91
CA PRO A 229 19.62 5.69 24.93
C PRO A 229 20.26 5.46 26.31
N GLU A 230 20.39 6.53 27.10
CA GLU A 230 20.93 6.49 28.46
C GLU A 230 19.82 6.40 29.52
N LYS A 231 18.64 6.94 29.20
CA LYS A 231 17.45 6.91 30.06
C LYS A 231 16.37 6.04 29.44
N PHE A 232 15.46 5.53 30.28
CA PHE A 232 14.32 4.75 29.82
C PHE A 232 13.39 5.56 28.88
N ILE A 233 13.16 6.84 29.18
CA ILE A 233 12.37 7.72 28.31
C ILE A 233 13.00 7.90 26.92
N GLU A 234 14.34 7.97 26.82
CA GLU A 234 15.01 8.01 25.53
C GLU A 234 14.78 6.72 24.75
N ARG A 235 14.80 5.57 25.44
CA ARG A 235 14.47 4.29 24.81
C ARG A 235 13.04 4.29 24.27
N GLN A 236 12.07 4.78 25.03
CA GLN A 236 10.69 4.90 24.57
C GLN A 236 10.57 5.79 23.33
N VAL A 237 11.22 6.96 23.34
CA VAL A 237 11.22 7.88 22.18
C VAL A 237 11.92 7.25 20.98
N TRP A 238 13.06 6.59 21.16
CA TRP A 238 13.84 5.98 20.08
C TRP A 238 13.05 4.87 19.40
N GLN A 239 12.35 4.05 20.19
CA GLN A 239 11.46 3.03 19.66
C GLN A 239 10.26 3.62 18.91
N GLY A 240 9.70 4.73 19.40
CA GLY A 240 8.70 5.49 18.65
C GLY A 240 9.23 5.98 17.30
N ILE A 241 10.46 6.51 17.26
CA ILE A 241 11.10 7.00 16.02
C ILE A 241 11.34 5.84 15.05
N ASN A 242 11.79 4.69 15.55
CA ASN A 242 11.98 3.49 14.75
C ASN A 242 10.67 3.07 14.09
N HIS A 243 9.60 2.90 14.88
CA HIS A 243 8.27 2.58 14.38
C HIS A 243 7.81 3.57 13.31
N VAL A 244 7.83 4.89 13.56
CA VAL A 244 7.41 5.89 12.54
C VAL A 244 8.17 5.73 11.22
N ASN A 245 9.44 5.33 11.29
CA ASN A 245 10.25 5.15 10.09
C ASN A 245 9.97 3.83 9.36
N GLU A 246 9.32 2.82 9.96
CA GLU A 246 8.88 1.60 9.28
C GLU A 246 7.93 1.87 8.08
N ILE A 247 7.50 3.12 7.87
CA ILE A 247 6.94 3.54 6.57
C ILE A 247 7.85 3.23 5.38
N TRP A 248 9.19 3.22 5.52
CA TRP A 248 10.08 2.78 4.44
C TRP A 248 9.94 1.28 4.15
N ALA A 249 9.63 0.48 5.18
CA ALA A 249 9.37 -0.94 5.04
C ALA A 249 8.04 -1.15 4.32
N ALA A 250 7.01 -0.34 4.60
CA ALA A 250 5.74 -0.38 3.86
C ALA A 250 5.91 -0.10 2.35
N GLU A 251 6.81 0.82 2.00
CA GLU A 251 7.05 1.24 0.62
C GLU A 251 7.70 0.16 -0.26
N ILE A 252 8.38 -0.83 0.33
CA ILE A 252 9.11 -1.86 -0.40
C ILE A 252 8.18 -2.96 -0.96
N PRO A 253 7.30 -3.62 -0.18
CA PRO A 253 6.30 -4.53 -0.70
C PRO A 253 5.42 -3.88 -1.77
N ASP A 254 5.04 -2.61 -1.58
CA ASP A 254 4.25 -1.85 -2.55
C ASP A 254 5.02 -1.59 -3.87
N LEU A 255 6.33 -1.30 -3.79
CA LEU A 255 7.19 -1.18 -4.97
C LEU A 255 7.25 -2.49 -5.75
N VAL A 256 7.55 -3.61 -5.09
CA VAL A 256 7.69 -4.90 -5.76
C VAL A 256 6.34 -5.40 -6.30
N LEU A 257 5.24 -5.11 -5.60
CA LEU A 257 3.87 -5.36 -6.05
C LEU A 257 3.59 -4.71 -7.42
N TRP A 258 4.15 -3.51 -7.67
CA TRP A 258 4.08 -2.87 -8.99
C TRP A 258 5.08 -3.45 -9.99
N LYS A 259 6.36 -3.53 -9.61
CA LYS A 259 7.47 -3.90 -10.50
C LYS A 259 7.39 -5.33 -11.02
N TRP A 260 6.88 -6.25 -10.22
CA TRP A 260 6.87 -7.68 -10.49
C TRP A 260 5.48 -8.14 -10.97
N ASN A 261 5.25 -8.01 -12.27
CA ASN A 261 3.94 -8.31 -12.90
C ASN A 261 3.71 -9.78 -13.29
N ASP A 262 4.71 -10.63 -13.08
CA ASP A 262 4.79 -12.03 -13.45
C ASP A 262 4.71 -12.98 -12.25
N MET A 263 4.38 -12.46 -11.07
CA MET A 263 4.30 -13.23 -9.81
C MET A 263 2.97 -13.99 -9.66
N PRO A 264 2.94 -15.09 -8.86
CA PRO A 264 1.68 -15.77 -8.52
C PRO A 264 0.75 -14.86 -7.70
N TRP A 265 -0.56 -15.09 -7.75
CA TRP A 265 -1.56 -14.24 -7.08
C TRP A 265 -1.29 -14.00 -5.58
N GLU A 266 -0.85 -15.06 -4.88
CA GLU A 266 -0.52 -15.02 -3.45
C GLU A 266 0.54 -13.97 -3.10
N PHE A 267 1.50 -13.70 -4.01
CA PHE A 267 2.50 -12.64 -3.83
C PHE A 267 1.87 -11.28 -3.62
N TYR A 268 0.87 -10.94 -4.44
CA TYR A 268 0.23 -9.64 -4.36
C TYR A 268 -0.56 -9.46 -3.05
N LEU A 269 -1.18 -10.54 -2.55
CA LEU A 269 -1.90 -10.52 -1.27
C LEU A 269 -0.95 -10.34 -0.09
N GLU A 270 0.14 -11.10 -0.09
CA GLU A 270 1.13 -11.07 0.99
C GLU A 270 1.88 -9.74 0.99
N CYS A 271 2.26 -9.18 -0.17
CA CYS A 271 2.85 -7.84 -0.25
C CYS A 271 1.89 -6.75 0.20
N ALA A 272 0.62 -6.78 -0.22
CA ALA A 272 -0.37 -5.80 0.22
C ALA A 272 -0.61 -5.87 1.75
N ARG A 273 -0.64 -7.09 2.30
CA ARG A 273 -0.73 -7.30 3.75
C ARG A 273 0.51 -6.76 4.47
N TRP A 274 1.71 -7.09 3.99
CA TRP A 274 2.96 -6.62 4.57
C TRP A 274 3.03 -5.09 4.58
N ALA A 275 2.75 -4.44 3.45
CA ALA A 275 2.73 -2.97 3.39
C ALA A 275 1.78 -2.35 4.42
N TYR A 276 0.59 -2.92 4.59
CA TYR A 276 -0.37 -2.43 5.57
C TYR A 276 0.11 -2.64 7.02
N ASP A 277 0.71 -3.78 7.33
CA ASP A 277 1.24 -4.05 8.66
C ASP A 277 2.32 -3.03 9.03
N GLU A 278 3.28 -2.77 8.14
CA GLU A 278 4.32 -1.75 8.35
C GLU A 278 3.76 -0.32 8.47
N SER A 279 2.72 0.00 7.69
CA SER A 279 2.06 1.30 7.82
C SER A 279 1.33 1.44 9.16
N ARG A 280 0.79 0.35 9.72
CA ARG A 280 0.26 0.33 11.09
C ARG A 280 1.36 0.52 12.12
N HIS A 281 2.50 -0.16 11.99
CA HIS A 281 3.60 0.01 12.92
C HIS A 281 4.11 1.45 12.94
N CYS A 282 4.24 2.07 11.76
CA CYS A 282 4.45 3.51 11.60
C CYS A 282 3.44 4.35 12.40
N MET A 283 2.16 4.07 12.24
CA MET A 283 1.10 4.80 12.94
C MET A 283 1.12 4.57 14.45
N MET A 284 1.49 3.38 14.94
CA MET A 284 1.67 3.11 16.38
C MET A 284 2.75 4.02 16.98
N GLY A 285 3.91 4.11 16.32
CA GLY A 285 4.99 5.01 16.74
C GLY A 285 4.57 6.48 16.70
N GLU A 286 3.88 6.89 15.63
CA GLU A 286 3.46 8.27 15.45
C GLU A 286 2.45 8.70 16.51
N GLN A 287 1.41 7.88 16.75
CA GLN A 287 0.39 8.16 17.75
C GLN A 287 1.00 8.33 19.14
N ARG A 288 1.96 7.47 19.49
CA ARG A 288 2.67 7.55 20.77
C ARG A 288 3.49 8.83 20.89
N LEU A 289 4.34 9.13 19.90
CA LEU A 289 5.17 10.33 19.90
C LEU A 289 4.30 11.61 19.89
N LYS A 290 3.21 11.62 19.13
CA LYS A 290 2.24 12.72 19.10
C LYS A 290 1.56 12.91 20.44
N ALA A 291 1.20 11.84 21.15
CA ALA A 291 0.62 11.94 22.50
C ALA A 291 1.58 12.60 23.51
N TRP A 292 2.89 12.53 23.25
CA TRP A 292 3.93 13.20 24.03
C TRP A 292 4.31 14.59 23.49
N GLY A 293 3.61 15.06 22.46
CA GLY A 293 3.78 16.38 21.88
C GLY A 293 4.94 16.49 20.89
N PHE A 294 5.45 15.38 20.37
CA PHE A 294 6.40 15.39 19.25
C PHE A 294 5.67 15.50 17.91
N GLU A 295 6.30 16.16 16.94
CA GLU A 295 5.81 16.31 15.58
C GLU A 295 6.72 15.57 14.58
N ALA A 296 6.11 14.71 13.75
CA ALA A 296 6.79 13.90 12.75
C ALA A 296 7.51 14.78 11.72
N GLY A 297 8.76 14.45 11.41
CA GLY A 297 9.60 15.19 10.48
C GLY A 297 10.06 16.56 10.96
N VAL A 298 9.61 17.03 12.13
CA VAL A 298 10.04 18.28 12.75
C VAL A 298 10.91 17.97 13.96
N ASP A 299 10.41 17.25 14.96
CA ASP A 299 11.17 16.94 16.17
C ASP A 299 12.09 15.74 15.99
N TYR A 300 11.75 14.84 15.07
CA TYR A 300 12.54 13.68 14.68
C TYR A 300 12.49 13.45 13.17
N PRO A 301 13.50 12.80 12.56
CA PRO A 301 13.49 12.52 11.13
C PRO A 301 12.46 11.49 10.72
N VAL A 302 11.91 11.66 9.52
CA VAL A 302 11.18 10.61 8.78
C VAL A 302 11.86 10.44 7.42
N ILE A 303 12.56 9.33 7.23
CA ILE A 303 13.43 9.10 6.07
C ILE A 303 13.51 7.61 5.71
N ALA A 304 13.70 7.33 4.43
CA ALA A 304 13.90 5.98 3.89
C ALA A 304 15.40 5.64 3.76
N ASP A 305 16.17 5.71 4.85
CA ASP A 305 17.62 5.48 4.79
C ASP A 305 17.98 4.05 4.36
N HIS A 306 17.30 3.02 4.88
CA HIS A 306 17.44 1.64 4.42
C HIS A 306 17.17 1.51 2.92
N TYR A 307 16.02 2.01 2.44
CA TYR A 307 15.67 2.01 1.02
C TYR A 307 16.76 2.68 0.18
N ARG A 308 17.17 3.90 0.55
CA ARG A 308 18.15 4.72 -0.19
C ARG A 308 19.55 4.09 -0.25
N SER A 309 19.86 3.17 0.66
CA SER A 309 21.19 2.57 0.75
C SER A 309 21.48 1.53 -0.33
N VAL A 310 20.43 0.92 -0.90
CA VAL A 310 20.56 -0.20 -1.86
C VAL A 310 19.63 -0.07 -3.08
N SER A 311 18.83 0.99 -3.19
CA SER A 311 17.83 1.13 -4.27
C SER A 311 18.41 1.24 -5.67
N ASP A 312 19.66 1.68 -5.81
CA ASP A 312 20.40 1.71 -7.08
C ASP A 312 20.75 0.30 -7.60
N GLN A 313 20.73 -0.71 -6.73
CA GLN A 313 20.92 -2.12 -7.07
C GLN A 313 19.63 -2.81 -7.55
N GLY A 314 18.48 -2.13 -7.46
CA GLY A 314 17.19 -2.61 -7.97
C GLY A 314 16.23 -3.11 -6.89
N GLU A 315 15.02 -3.47 -7.32
CA GLU A 315 13.92 -3.81 -6.39
C GLU A 315 14.14 -5.11 -5.61
N LEU A 316 14.94 -6.04 -6.13
CA LEU A 316 15.32 -7.26 -5.41
C LEU A 316 16.23 -6.93 -4.22
N ALA A 317 17.13 -5.95 -4.37
CA ALA A 317 18.06 -5.54 -3.32
C ALA A 317 17.33 -4.92 -2.11
N VAL A 318 16.36 -4.03 -2.35
CA VAL A 318 15.57 -3.42 -1.27
C VAL A 318 14.69 -4.46 -0.55
N LEU A 319 14.09 -5.42 -1.26
CA LEU A 319 13.30 -6.49 -0.63
C LEU A 319 14.18 -7.45 0.17
N ALA A 320 15.36 -7.81 -0.37
CA ALA A 320 16.33 -8.65 0.33
C ALA A 320 16.86 -7.97 1.59
N LEU A 321 17.13 -6.66 1.55
CA LEU A 321 17.53 -5.88 2.72
C LEU A 321 16.44 -5.88 3.79
N LEU A 322 15.19 -5.62 3.40
CA LEU A 322 14.04 -5.67 4.31
C LEU A 322 13.98 -7.04 5.02
N HIS A 323 13.99 -8.13 4.25
CA HIS A 323 14.01 -9.49 4.80
C HIS A 323 15.22 -9.78 5.72
N ALA A 324 16.41 -9.25 5.38
CA ALA A 324 17.61 -9.41 6.20
C ALA A 324 17.53 -8.67 7.55
N LEU A 325 16.70 -7.63 7.64
CA LEU A 325 16.42 -6.90 8.87
C LEU A 325 15.35 -7.61 9.71
N GLU A 326 14.34 -8.22 9.10
CA GLU A 326 13.30 -9.00 9.82
C GLU A 326 13.82 -10.27 10.48
N THR A 327 14.97 -10.80 10.04
CA THR A 327 15.52 -12.07 10.55
C THR A 327 15.66 -12.09 12.08
N ASN A 328 15.92 -10.94 12.71
CA ASN A 328 15.99 -10.83 14.18
C ASN A 328 14.81 -10.05 14.80
N GLY A 329 13.85 -9.60 13.99
CA GLY A 329 12.69 -8.82 14.41
C GLY A 329 11.92 -9.47 15.56
N PRO A 330 11.43 -10.72 15.42
CA PRO A 330 10.60 -11.36 16.45
C PRO A 330 11.27 -11.46 17.84
N SER A 331 12.56 -11.80 17.89
CA SER A 331 13.29 -11.88 19.16
C SER A 331 13.51 -10.50 19.77
N TRP A 332 13.71 -9.48 18.95
CA TRP A 332 13.93 -8.12 19.42
C TRP A 332 12.63 -7.48 19.93
N LYS A 333 11.54 -7.59 19.18
CA LYS A 333 10.21 -7.06 19.56
C LYS A 333 9.67 -7.73 20.83
N SER A 334 9.83 -9.05 20.98
CA SER A 334 9.42 -9.74 22.22
C SER A 334 10.21 -9.28 23.46
N GLY A 335 11.50 -8.95 23.30
CA GLY A 335 12.31 -8.32 24.35
C GLY A 335 11.83 -6.90 24.68
N LEU A 336 11.51 -6.09 23.66
CA LEU A 336 10.96 -4.74 23.85
C LEU A 336 9.60 -4.76 24.57
N LYS A 337 8.71 -5.67 24.16
CA LYS A 337 7.45 -5.91 24.87
C LYS A 337 7.70 -6.16 26.36
N ALA A 338 8.55 -7.13 26.69
CA ALA A 338 8.83 -7.50 28.08
C ALA A 338 9.42 -6.33 28.89
N ASP A 339 10.33 -5.55 28.28
CA ASP A 339 10.96 -4.40 28.93
C ASP A 339 9.97 -3.26 29.18
N PHE A 340 9.07 -2.96 28.22
CA PHE A 340 8.03 -1.94 28.41
C PHE A 340 6.97 -2.38 29.43
N GLU A 341 6.57 -3.65 29.40
CA GLU A 341 5.65 -4.25 30.36
C GLU A 341 6.21 -4.17 31.79
N ALA A 342 7.49 -4.52 31.96
CA ALA A 342 8.18 -4.44 33.26
C ALA A 342 8.28 -3.01 33.80
N ALA A 343 8.38 -2.01 32.91
CA ALA A 343 8.38 -0.60 33.27
C ALA A 343 6.97 -0.01 33.50
N GLY A 344 5.90 -0.78 33.26
CA GLY A 344 4.51 -0.33 33.37
C GLY A 344 4.00 0.47 32.17
N ASP A 345 4.75 0.53 31.06
CA ASP A 345 4.32 1.15 29.81
C ASP A 345 3.47 0.16 28.99
N THR A 346 2.22 -0.01 29.42
CA THR A 346 1.29 -0.97 28.81
C THR A 346 0.93 -0.60 27.37
N ALA A 347 0.97 0.69 27.03
CA ALA A 347 0.69 1.14 25.66
C ALA A 347 1.80 0.70 24.71
N SER A 348 3.06 0.98 25.05
CA SER A 348 4.19 0.51 24.25
C SER A 348 4.27 -1.01 24.20
N SER A 349 4.05 -1.68 25.34
CA SER A 349 4.05 -3.14 25.39
C SER A 349 2.99 -3.74 24.46
N GLN A 350 1.79 -3.17 24.38
CA GLN A 350 0.73 -3.68 23.52
C GLN A 350 1.09 -3.51 22.05
N ASP A 351 1.57 -2.33 21.65
CA ASP A 351 1.99 -2.08 20.27
C ASP A 351 3.08 -3.09 19.84
N PHE A 352 4.11 -3.30 20.68
CA PHE A 352 5.19 -4.25 20.42
C PHE A 352 4.73 -5.73 20.41
N ASP A 353 3.62 -6.06 21.06
CA ASP A 353 3.05 -7.41 21.04
C ASP A 353 2.36 -7.72 19.70
N TYR A 354 1.59 -6.75 19.18
CA TYR A 354 0.97 -6.88 17.86
C TYR A 354 2.01 -6.85 16.74
N ASP A 355 2.97 -5.94 16.83
CA ASP A 355 4.10 -5.85 15.92
C ASP A 355 4.87 -7.19 15.90
N TRP A 356 5.22 -7.75 17.05
CA TRP A 356 5.84 -9.08 17.12
C TRP A 356 5.03 -10.19 16.41
N ALA A 357 3.71 -10.17 16.52
CA ALA A 357 2.86 -11.12 15.81
C ALA A 357 2.95 -10.95 14.29
N ASP A 358 3.01 -9.71 13.81
CA ASP A 358 3.16 -9.36 12.40
C ASP A 358 4.58 -9.69 11.87
N GLU A 359 5.65 -9.42 12.62
CA GLU A 359 7.04 -9.74 12.24
C GLU A 359 7.27 -11.23 11.94
N SER A 360 6.53 -12.09 12.63
CA SER A 360 6.60 -13.54 12.44
C SER A 360 6.13 -13.96 11.04
N ILE A 361 5.15 -13.25 10.47
CA ILE A 361 4.66 -13.49 9.11
C ILE A 361 5.52 -12.76 8.06
N HIS A 362 6.07 -11.58 8.39
CA HIS A 362 6.95 -10.82 7.50
C HIS A 362 8.23 -11.58 7.17
N LEU A 363 8.81 -12.27 8.16
CA LEU A 363 9.94 -13.16 7.94
C LEU A 363 9.66 -14.23 6.86
N LEU A 364 8.46 -14.82 6.89
CA LEU A 364 8.02 -15.81 5.92
C LEU A 364 7.83 -15.19 4.54
N TYR A 365 7.21 -14.01 4.45
CA TYR A 365 7.01 -13.30 3.18
C TYR A 365 8.33 -12.95 2.52
N GLY A 366 9.26 -12.33 3.26
CA GLY A 366 10.58 -11.99 2.77
C GLY A 366 11.36 -13.21 2.29
N TYR A 367 11.39 -14.28 3.10
CA TYR A 367 12.04 -15.54 2.72
C TYR A 367 11.46 -16.09 1.42
N LYS A 368 10.13 -16.24 1.36
CA LYS A 368 9.43 -16.85 0.23
C LYS A 368 9.67 -16.10 -1.08
N TRP A 369 9.53 -14.78 -1.07
CA TRP A 369 9.50 -13.99 -2.31
C TRP A 369 10.88 -13.59 -2.82
N VAL A 370 11.84 -13.36 -1.93
CA VAL A 370 13.24 -13.18 -2.35
C VAL A 370 13.76 -14.50 -2.90
N LEU A 371 13.51 -15.63 -2.23
CA LEU A 371 13.88 -16.95 -2.71
C LEU A 371 13.25 -17.29 -4.07
N HIS A 372 11.98 -16.94 -4.26
CA HIS A 372 11.29 -17.12 -5.55
C HIS A 372 12.00 -16.37 -6.69
N ARG A 373 12.46 -15.13 -6.44
CA ARG A 373 13.19 -14.32 -7.42
C ARG A 373 14.62 -14.76 -7.68
N LEU A 374 15.16 -15.60 -6.79
CA LEU A 374 16.45 -16.24 -6.91
C LEU A 374 16.31 -17.70 -7.38
N ASP A 375 15.24 -18.02 -8.12
CA ASP A 375 14.98 -19.35 -8.69
C ASP A 375 14.98 -20.50 -7.66
N ASN A 376 14.63 -20.20 -6.40
CA ASN A 376 14.68 -21.10 -5.25
C ASN A 376 16.09 -21.57 -4.84
N ASP A 377 17.12 -20.78 -5.16
CA ASP A 377 18.49 -20.98 -4.69
C ASP A 377 18.67 -20.39 -3.28
N LEU A 378 18.80 -21.27 -2.29
CA LEU A 378 18.97 -20.89 -0.88
C LEU A 378 20.34 -20.29 -0.59
N ASP A 379 21.39 -20.77 -1.26
CA ASP A 379 22.75 -20.25 -1.05
C ASP A 379 22.82 -18.83 -1.61
N ALA A 380 22.23 -18.60 -2.79
CA ALA A 380 22.11 -17.26 -3.37
C ALA A 380 21.30 -16.31 -2.48
N LEU A 381 20.23 -16.78 -1.83
CA LEU A 381 19.46 -15.95 -0.89
C LEU A 381 20.31 -15.49 0.29
N GLU A 382 21.02 -16.41 0.95
CA GLU A 382 21.82 -16.07 2.13
C GLU A 382 23.01 -15.18 1.77
N ASP A 383 23.71 -15.45 0.66
CA ASP A 383 24.79 -14.61 0.16
C ASP A 383 24.28 -13.19 -0.17
N TYR A 384 23.15 -13.09 -0.86
CA TYR A 384 22.59 -11.79 -1.26
C TYR A 384 22.13 -10.97 -0.06
N LYS A 385 21.51 -11.61 0.96
CA LYS A 385 21.14 -10.94 2.23
C LYS A 385 22.36 -10.38 2.94
N ILE A 386 23.48 -11.10 2.95
CA ILE A 386 24.73 -10.63 3.55
C ILE A 386 25.23 -9.40 2.77
N GLU A 387 25.31 -9.48 1.45
CA GLU A 387 25.80 -8.39 0.58
C GLU A 387 25.02 -7.09 0.76
N VAL A 388 23.68 -7.13 0.67
CA VAL A 388 22.85 -5.93 0.80
C VAL A 388 22.89 -5.35 2.21
N LYS A 389 23.01 -6.20 3.24
CA LYS A 389 23.15 -5.77 4.63
C LYS A 389 24.51 -5.11 4.89
N GLU A 390 25.59 -5.66 4.35
CA GLU A 390 26.93 -5.05 4.43
C GLU A 390 26.98 -3.70 3.69
N THR A 391 26.28 -3.59 2.56
CA THR A 391 26.11 -2.33 1.84
C THR A 391 25.43 -1.29 2.73
N TRP A 392 24.27 -1.62 3.30
CA TRP A 392 23.56 -0.72 4.21
C TRP A 392 24.40 -0.33 5.44
N GLN A 393 25.07 -1.29 6.07
CA GLN A 393 25.95 -1.05 7.22
C GLN A 393 27.11 -0.09 6.88
N SER A 394 27.71 -0.25 5.71
CA SER A 394 28.76 0.63 5.22
C SER A 394 28.22 2.03 4.95
N TRP A 395 27.06 2.12 4.30
CA TRP A 395 26.36 3.35 4.00
C TRP A 395 26.02 4.14 5.27
N ILE A 396 25.38 3.50 6.26
CA ILE A 396 24.94 4.20 7.48
C ILE A 396 26.13 4.66 8.33
N LYS A 397 27.19 3.83 8.40
CA LYS A 397 28.45 4.20 9.07
C LYS A 397 29.09 5.43 8.44
N GLN A 398 29.09 5.54 7.11
CA GLN A 398 29.58 6.73 6.42
C GLN A 398 28.71 7.95 6.74
N ARG A 399 27.38 7.82 6.69
CA ARG A 399 26.47 8.95 6.99
C ARG A 399 26.57 9.46 8.42
N HIS A 400 26.82 8.59 9.39
CA HIS A 400 27.11 8.99 10.77
C HIS A 400 28.37 9.86 10.90
N GLN A 401 29.34 9.73 9.99
CA GLN A 401 30.55 10.56 9.97
C GLN A 401 30.35 11.89 9.25
N GLU A 402 29.46 11.92 8.25
CA GLU A 402 29.25 13.08 7.36
C GLU A 402 28.20 14.06 7.87
N TRP A 403 27.20 13.58 8.62
CA TRP A 403 26.06 14.40 9.04
C TRP A 403 25.84 14.37 10.54
N ASN A 404 25.82 15.58 11.11
CA ASN A 404 25.43 15.80 12.50
C ASN A 404 23.91 15.70 12.62
N TYR A 405 23.44 14.97 13.63
CA TYR A 405 22.02 14.76 13.92
C TYR A 405 21.28 16.02 14.42
N GLU A 406 21.96 17.16 14.52
CA GLU A 406 21.32 18.45 14.82
C GLU A 406 20.51 18.98 13.61
N PRO A 407 19.38 19.67 13.84
CA PRO A 407 18.84 20.11 15.13
C PRO A 407 17.94 19.08 15.84
N PHE A 408 17.77 17.87 15.29
CA PHE A 408 16.85 16.87 15.85
C PHE A 408 17.27 16.46 17.26
N ASN A 409 18.57 16.24 17.50
CA ASN A 409 19.04 15.90 18.84
C ASN A 409 18.65 16.98 19.88
N SER A 410 18.87 18.27 19.59
CA SER A 410 18.43 19.35 20.48
C SER A 410 16.91 19.36 20.72
N ARG A 411 16.10 19.18 19.68
CA ARG A 411 14.63 19.13 19.77
C ARG A 411 14.16 17.95 20.62
N LEU A 412 14.72 16.77 20.41
CA LEU A 412 14.42 15.56 21.19
C LEU A 412 14.73 15.77 22.66
N GLN A 413 15.92 16.28 22.99
CA GLN A 413 16.32 16.53 24.38
C GLN A 413 15.42 17.57 25.06
N GLN A 414 15.04 18.63 24.34
CA GLN A 414 14.10 19.62 24.85
C GLN A 414 12.74 18.98 25.19
N LYS A 415 12.14 18.24 24.26
CA LYS A 415 10.83 17.58 24.46
C LYS A 415 10.87 16.58 25.61
N ILE A 416 11.93 15.77 25.70
CA ILE A 416 12.13 14.82 26.80
C ILE A 416 12.21 15.56 28.15
N ALA A 417 12.98 16.64 28.24
CA ALA A 417 13.07 17.43 29.46
C ALA A 417 11.72 18.05 29.86
N GLU A 418 10.93 18.52 28.89
CA GLU A 418 9.57 19.01 29.13
C GLU A 418 8.62 17.93 29.66
N ILE A 419 8.75 16.69 29.19
CA ILE A 419 7.97 15.55 29.67
C ILE A 419 8.38 15.17 31.10
N GLU A 420 9.68 15.04 31.36
CA GLU A 420 10.22 14.73 32.69
C GLU A 420 9.78 15.79 33.72
N ALA A 421 9.81 17.08 33.35
CA ALA A 421 9.37 18.17 34.22
C ALA A 421 7.88 18.07 34.59
N ARG A 422 7.01 17.59 33.69
CA ARG A 422 5.58 17.39 33.96
C ARG A 422 5.27 16.17 34.82
N LEU A 423 6.17 15.19 34.88
CA LEU A 423 6.01 13.99 35.71
C LEU A 423 6.50 14.21 37.14
N HIS A 424 7.42 15.17 37.33
CA HIS A 424 8.03 15.47 38.63
C HIS A 424 7.50 16.73 39.32
N GLY A 425 6.71 17.55 38.63
CA GLY A 425 5.99 18.70 39.18
C GLY A 425 4.52 18.41 39.34
#